data_AF-A0A1Y3MTU5-F1
#
_entry.id   AF-A0A1Y3MTU5-F1
#
_cell.length_a   1.000
_cell.length_b   1.000
_cell.length_c   1.000
_cell.angle_alpha   90.00
_cell.angle_beta   90.00
_cell.angle_gamma   90.00
#
_symmetry.space_group_name_H-M   'P 1'
#
loop_
_entity.id
_entity.type
_entity.pdbx_description
1 polymer ?
#
loop_
_entity_poly.entity_id
_entity_poly.type
_entity_poly.pdbx_seq_one_letter_code
_entity_poly.pdbx_strand_id
1 'polypeptide(L)'
;MDYTCLVPYRDGNSNGGAEVDAAADAADAAADAGLSFTIDNSACFYGNDQAYCVDSENTSFKECNMSNSKTYNYDICMAKIFNFTKKNGIQWSKNFISYPNVKKYVNTLEVDRKNCMDRSDGIFVNNGENENEYVCLSSHYEKDERDDTYCIYATTNKSSSDSNSNSTEDSTKDVFCINYPFSRLELCNKANENSNYRLCYKKILDMSKDKLYNLEPYF
;
A
#
# COMPACT_ATOMS: atom_id res chain seq x y z
N MET A 1 -4.49 -22.04 21.15
CA MET A 1 -3.35 -21.93 20.22
C MET A 1 -3.85 -21.21 18.99
N ASP A 2 -3.07 -20.28 18.46
CA ASP A 2 -3.45 -19.57 17.23
C ASP A 2 -3.15 -20.45 16.01
N TYR A 3 -4.08 -20.50 15.05
CA TYR A 3 -3.93 -21.21 13.79
C TYR A 3 -4.69 -20.50 12.66
N THR A 4 -4.21 -20.69 11.43
CA THR A 4 -4.89 -20.20 10.23
C THR A 4 -4.44 -21.04 9.04
N CYS A 5 -5.35 -21.28 8.10
CA CYS A 5 -5.06 -21.86 6.80
C CYS A 5 -5.08 -20.75 5.74
N LEU A 6 -3.98 -20.62 5.00
CA LEU A 6 -3.87 -19.69 3.87
C LEU A 6 -3.98 -20.49 2.58
N VAL A 7 -5.00 -20.19 1.79
CA VAL A 7 -5.28 -20.86 0.52
C VAL A 7 -4.83 -19.96 -0.63
N PRO A 8 -3.98 -20.44 -1.55
CA PRO A 8 -3.65 -19.68 -2.75
C PRO A 8 -4.91 -19.49 -3.61
N TYR A 9 -5.17 -18.25 -4.01
CA TYR A 9 -6.26 -17.90 -4.92
C TYR A 9 -5.71 -17.80 -6.34
N ARG A 10 -6.33 -18.55 -7.27
CA ARG A 10 -6.10 -18.44 -8.71
C ARG A 10 -7.33 -17.78 -9.32
N ASP A 11 -7.17 -16.55 -9.78
CA ASP A 11 -8.22 -15.86 -10.53
C ASP A 11 -8.38 -16.62 -11.86
N GLY A 12 -9.56 -17.23 -12.06
CA GLY A 12 -9.85 -18.12 -13.20
C GLY A 12 -9.86 -17.43 -14.57
N ASN A 13 -9.33 -16.21 -14.66
CA ASN A 13 -9.36 -15.35 -15.85
C ASN A 13 -7.96 -15.06 -16.45
N SER A 14 -6.92 -15.78 -16.01
CA SER A 14 -5.56 -15.62 -16.54
C SER A 14 -5.32 -16.53 -17.76
N ASN A 15 -5.71 -16.06 -18.93
CA ASN A 15 -5.14 -16.51 -20.21
C ASN A 15 -3.68 -16.01 -20.30
N GLY A 16 -2.76 -16.67 -19.60
CA GLY A 16 -1.33 -16.37 -19.64
C GLY A 16 -0.55 -17.68 -19.57
N GLY A 17 0.01 -18.09 -20.72
CA GLY A 17 0.67 -19.38 -20.88
C GLY A 17 2.01 -19.49 -20.17
N ALA A 18 2.31 -20.76 -19.87
CA ALA A 18 3.59 -21.40 -19.58
C ALA A 18 4.24 -21.17 -18.20
N GLU A 19 4.63 -22.32 -17.63
CA GLU A 19 5.42 -22.58 -16.42
C GLU A 19 4.73 -22.35 -15.07
N VAL A 20 4.09 -23.41 -14.51
CA VAL A 20 4.45 -24.03 -13.19
C VAL A 20 3.77 -25.42 -13.04
N ASP A 21 4.37 -26.49 -13.56
CA ASP A 21 3.86 -27.89 -13.44
C ASP A 21 4.11 -28.55 -12.07
N ALA A 22 4.04 -27.78 -10.98
CA ALA A 22 4.14 -28.33 -9.61
C ALA A 22 3.09 -27.75 -8.64
N ALA A 23 2.47 -26.62 -8.99
CA ALA A 23 1.44 -25.98 -8.17
C ALA A 23 0.01 -26.32 -8.62
N ALA A 24 -0.15 -26.87 -9.84
CA ALA A 24 -1.45 -27.31 -10.36
C ALA A 24 -1.97 -28.56 -9.64
N ASP A 25 -1.08 -29.52 -9.34
CA ASP A 25 -1.46 -30.79 -8.69
C ASP A 25 -1.96 -30.61 -7.24
N ALA A 26 -1.50 -29.57 -6.54
CA ALA A 26 -1.96 -29.28 -5.17
C ALA A 26 -3.35 -28.62 -5.12
N ALA A 27 -3.72 -27.89 -6.17
CA ALA A 27 -5.05 -27.26 -6.28
C ALA A 27 -6.13 -28.27 -6.70
N ASP A 28 -5.80 -29.18 -7.63
CA ASP A 28 -6.71 -30.26 -8.03
C ASP A 28 -6.92 -31.28 -6.90
N ALA A 29 -5.90 -31.57 -6.09
CA ALA A 29 -6.03 -32.45 -4.92
C ALA A 29 -6.93 -31.86 -3.81
N ALA A 30 -7.08 -30.53 -3.74
CA ALA A 30 -7.97 -29.87 -2.76
C ALA A 30 -9.43 -29.87 -3.22
N ALA A 31 -9.68 -29.80 -4.54
CA ALA A 31 -11.02 -29.90 -5.11
C ALA A 31 -11.62 -31.31 -4.96
N ASP A 32 -10.80 -32.36 -5.05
CA ASP A 32 -11.23 -33.75 -4.92
C ASP A 32 -11.51 -34.17 -3.45
N ALA A 33 -11.17 -33.31 -2.48
CA ALA A 33 -11.43 -33.51 -1.05
C ALA A 33 -12.77 -32.93 -0.54
N GLY A 34 -13.59 -32.33 -1.42
CA GLY A 34 -14.89 -31.78 -1.03
C GLY A 34 -14.83 -30.54 -0.12
N LEU A 35 -13.68 -29.87 -0.03
CA LEU A 35 -13.53 -28.59 0.65
C LEU A 35 -14.07 -27.48 -0.26
N SER A 36 -15.34 -27.13 -0.08
CA SER A 36 -15.97 -25.99 -0.75
C SER A 36 -15.45 -24.67 -0.16
N PHE A 37 -14.21 -24.31 -0.48
CA PHE A 37 -13.67 -22.99 -0.16
C PHE A 37 -14.41 -21.92 -1.00
N THR A 38 -15.22 -21.10 -0.34
CA THR A 38 -15.87 -19.94 -0.97
C THR A 38 -15.12 -18.66 -0.64
N ILE A 39 -14.58 -18.02 -1.67
CA ILE A 39 -13.78 -16.79 -1.54
C ILE A 39 -14.62 -15.63 -1.01
N ASP A 40 -15.93 -15.64 -1.25
CA ASP A 40 -16.87 -14.57 -0.90
C ASP A 40 -16.88 -14.21 0.60
N ASN A 41 -16.41 -15.12 1.45
CA ASN A 41 -16.36 -14.96 2.90
C ASN A 41 -14.94 -14.91 3.49
N SER A 42 -13.93 -14.80 2.64
CA SER A 42 -12.53 -14.95 3.01
C SER A 42 -11.77 -13.65 2.86
N ALA A 43 -11.05 -13.23 3.91
CA ALA A 43 -10.12 -12.12 3.81
C ALA A 43 -8.93 -12.50 2.91
N CYS A 44 -8.76 -11.81 1.78
CA CYS A 44 -7.73 -12.12 0.80
C CYS A 44 -6.69 -11.00 0.67
N PHE A 45 -5.46 -11.36 0.32
CA PHE A 45 -4.35 -10.44 0.15
C PHE A 45 -3.31 -10.96 -0.83
N TYR A 46 -2.60 -10.06 -1.50
CA TYR A 46 -1.41 -10.40 -2.27
C TYR A 46 -0.19 -10.54 -1.35
N GLY A 47 0.54 -11.63 -1.52
CA GLY A 47 1.88 -11.87 -0.98
C GLY A 47 2.71 -12.60 -2.04
N ASN A 48 4.00 -12.30 -2.18
CA ASN A 48 4.87 -12.97 -3.17
C ASN A 48 4.29 -13.03 -4.60
N ASP A 49 3.63 -11.95 -5.05
CA ASP A 49 2.99 -11.86 -6.38
C ASP A 49 1.82 -12.83 -6.63
N GLN A 50 1.29 -13.43 -5.57
CA GLN A 50 0.11 -14.29 -5.62
C GLN A 50 -0.93 -13.85 -4.58
N ALA A 51 -2.21 -14.02 -4.90
CA ALA A 51 -3.29 -13.81 -3.94
C ALA A 51 -3.38 -15.03 -2.99
N TYR A 52 -3.51 -14.77 -1.70
CA TYR A 52 -3.78 -15.73 -0.64
C TYR A 52 -5.04 -15.31 0.10
N CYS A 53 -5.90 -16.26 0.42
CA CYS A 53 -7.10 -16.03 1.18
C CYS A 53 -7.06 -16.80 2.49
N VAL A 54 -7.55 -16.18 3.56
CA VAL A 54 -7.73 -16.83 4.84
C VAL A 54 -8.95 -17.72 4.77
N ASP A 55 -8.76 -19.02 5.01
CA ASP A 55 -9.88 -19.94 5.18
C ASP A 55 -10.63 -19.60 6.47
N SER A 56 -11.83 -19.03 6.31
CA SER A 56 -12.67 -18.56 7.41
C SER A 56 -13.18 -19.68 8.32
N GLU A 57 -13.23 -20.93 7.85
CA GLU A 57 -13.63 -22.10 8.63
C GLU A 57 -12.46 -22.69 9.40
N ASN A 58 -11.24 -22.53 8.86
CA ASN A 58 -10.01 -23.10 9.41
C ASN A 58 -9.06 -22.03 9.95
N THR A 59 -9.59 -21.07 10.72
CA THR A 59 -8.78 -20.07 11.43
C THR A 59 -9.31 -19.74 12.82
N SER A 60 -8.39 -19.50 13.77
CA SER A 60 -8.71 -18.92 15.07
C SER A 60 -8.88 -17.39 15.03
N PHE A 61 -8.60 -16.72 13.90
CA PHE A 61 -8.65 -15.27 13.76
C PHE A 61 -10.05 -14.80 13.37
N LYS A 62 -10.87 -14.49 14.37
CA LYS A 62 -12.27 -14.04 14.18
C LYS A 62 -12.38 -12.77 13.34
N GLU A 63 -11.34 -11.95 13.32
CA GLU A 63 -11.28 -10.71 12.55
C GLU A 63 -11.10 -10.94 11.05
N CYS A 64 -10.70 -12.14 10.64
CA CYS A 64 -10.57 -12.54 9.24
C CYS A 64 -11.84 -13.16 8.65
N ASN A 65 -12.85 -13.44 9.46
CA ASN A 65 -14.08 -14.10 9.02
C ASN A 65 -15.09 -13.06 8.51
N MET A 66 -15.22 -12.91 7.20
CA MET A 66 -16.12 -11.92 6.59
C MET A 66 -17.60 -12.25 6.82
N SER A 67 -17.94 -13.53 7.01
CA SER A 67 -19.31 -13.97 7.32
C SER A 67 -19.83 -13.38 8.64
N ASN A 68 -18.93 -12.97 9.54
CA ASN A 68 -19.28 -12.32 10.80
C ASN A 68 -18.90 -10.84 10.79
N SER A 69 -19.78 -10.01 10.23
CA SER A 69 -19.58 -8.56 10.10
C SER A 69 -19.35 -7.82 11.42
N LYS A 70 -19.71 -8.39 12.57
CA LYS A 70 -19.47 -7.78 13.89
C LYS A 70 -18.03 -7.92 14.36
N THR A 71 -17.35 -8.98 13.93
CA THR A 71 -15.96 -9.26 14.33
C THR A 71 -14.98 -9.01 13.21
N TYR A 72 -15.44 -9.06 11.95
CA TYR A 72 -14.63 -8.81 10.79
C TYR A 72 -13.98 -7.43 10.84
N ASN A 73 -12.66 -7.41 10.71
CA ASN A 73 -11.88 -6.20 10.56
C ASN A 73 -10.65 -6.56 9.74
N TYR A 74 -10.64 -6.08 8.50
CA TYR A 74 -9.62 -6.44 7.53
C TYR A 74 -8.21 -6.04 7.99
N ASP A 75 -8.04 -4.83 8.54
CA ASP A 75 -6.76 -4.31 9.00
C ASP A 75 -6.18 -5.16 10.14
N ILE A 76 -7.02 -5.51 11.11
CA ILE A 76 -6.64 -6.37 12.24
C ILE A 76 -6.35 -7.79 11.74
N CYS A 77 -7.17 -8.31 10.82
CA CYS A 77 -6.94 -9.62 10.20
C CYS A 77 -5.55 -9.66 9.56
N MET A 78 -5.25 -8.70 8.68
CA MET A 78 -3.99 -8.65 7.94
C MET A 78 -2.77 -8.54 8.85
N ALA A 79 -2.85 -7.70 9.89
CA ALA A 79 -1.78 -7.60 10.89
C ALA A 79 -1.56 -8.94 11.62
N LYS A 80 -2.65 -9.65 11.97
CA LYS A 80 -2.56 -10.98 12.60
C LYS A 80 -1.96 -12.02 11.67
N ILE A 81 -2.38 -12.08 10.41
CA ILE A 81 -1.82 -13.01 9.43
C ILE A 81 -0.34 -12.73 9.20
N PHE A 82 0.06 -11.46 9.03
CA PHE A 82 1.45 -11.08 8.86
C PHE A 82 2.32 -11.50 10.06
N ASN A 83 1.87 -11.21 11.29
CA ASN A 83 2.60 -11.60 12.48
C ASN A 83 2.66 -13.12 12.67
N PHE A 84 1.57 -13.83 12.39
CA PHE A 84 1.49 -15.28 12.45
C PHE A 84 2.47 -15.93 11.46
N THR A 85 2.42 -15.53 10.19
CA THR A 85 3.27 -16.07 9.13
C THR A 85 4.75 -15.79 9.41
N LYS A 86 5.09 -14.56 9.85
CA LYS A 86 6.44 -14.21 10.30
C LYS A 86 6.92 -15.08 11.46
N LYS A 87 6.09 -15.32 12.47
CA LYS A 87 6.42 -16.18 13.62
C LYS A 87 6.69 -17.63 13.20
N ASN A 88 6.03 -18.09 12.14
CA ASN A 88 6.20 -19.43 11.57
C ASN A 88 7.27 -19.49 10.46
N GLY A 89 8.10 -18.44 10.31
CA GLY A 89 9.23 -18.44 9.38
C GLY A 89 8.87 -18.19 7.92
N ILE A 90 7.62 -17.86 7.61
CA ILE A 90 7.21 -17.46 6.26
C ILE A 90 7.65 -16.01 6.06
N GLN A 91 8.52 -15.81 5.06
CA GLN A 91 8.97 -14.49 4.65
C GLN A 91 8.25 -14.07 3.37
N TRP A 92 7.67 -12.88 3.40
CA TRP A 92 7.00 -12.30 2.26
C TRP A 92 7.94 -11.31 1.57
N SER A 93 8.16 -11.49 0.26
CA SER A 93 9.05 -10.69 -0.59
C SER A 93 8.50 -9.29 -0.84
N LYS A 94 7.19 -9.11 -0.71
CA LYS A 94 6.45 -7.86 -0.91
C LYS A 94 5.46 -7.61 0.21
N ASN A 95 5.05 -6.35 0.31
CA ASN A 95 4.10 -5.89 1.32
C ASN A 95 2.76 -6.58 1.13
N PHE A 96 2.03 -6.77 2.22
CA PHE A 96 0.67 -7.27 2.16
C PHE A 96 -0.23 -6.21 1.53
N ILE A 97 -0.80 -6.54 0.38
CA ILE A 97 -1.75 -5.69 -0.34
C ILE A 97 -3.10 -6.38 -0.28
N SER A 98 -4.18 -5.64 -0.02
CA SER A 98 -5.49 -6.26 0.00
C SER A 98 -5.93 -6.76 -1.36
N TYR A 99 -6.82 -7.76 -1.33
CA TYR A 99 -7.50 -8.28 -2.49
C TYR A 99 -9.01 -8.20 -2.27
N PRO A 100 -9.81 -7.86 -3.29
CA PRO A 100 -9.40 -7.43 -4.64
C PRO A 100 -8.94 -5.97 -4.67
N ASN A 101 -9.30 -5.19 -3.66
CA ASN A 101 -8.96 -3.77 -3.57
C ASN A 101 -7.46 -3.64 -3.32
N VAL A 102 -6.68 -3.05 -4.23
CA VAL A 102 -5.21 -2.95 -4.14
C VAL A 102 -4.77 -1.89 -3.10
N LYS A 103 -5.24 -1.98 -1.85
CA LYS A 103 -4.83 -1.12 -0.74
C LYS A 103 -3.69 -1.79 0.03
N LYS A 104 -2.59 -1.08 0.24
CA LYS A 104 -1.39 -1.62 0.92
C LYS A 104 -1.55 -1.56 2.44
N TYR A 105 -1.42 -2.69 3.13
CA TYR A 105 -1.78 -2.80 4.54
C TYR A 105 -0.63 -2.94 5.53
N VAL A 106 0.53 -3.50 5.16
CA VAL A 106 1.57 -3.78 6.17
C VAL A 106 2.96 -3.40 5.70
N ASN A 107 3.38 -2.18 6.06
CA ASN A 107 4.77 -1.77 6.26
C ASN A 107 4.87 -0.91 7.52
N THR A 108 6.03 -0.91 8.18
CA THR A 108 6.27 0.07 9.25
C THR A 108 6.51 1.45 8.63
N LEU A 109 6.25 2.50 9.39
CA LEU A 109 6.53 3.87 8.99
C LEU A 109 7.97 4.02 8.50
N GLU A 110 8.94 3.41 9.19
CA GLU A 110 10.35 3.48 8.85
C GLU A 110 10.67 2.83 7.51
N VAL A 111 10.04 1.69 7.22
CA VAL A 111 10.21 0.99 5.94
C VAL A 111 9.65 1.83 4.80
N ASP A 112 8.47 2.41 4.98
CA ASP A 112 7.85 3.24 3.94
C ASP A 112 8.55 4.58 3.76
N ARG A 113 9.01 5.21 4.85
CA ARG A 113 9.88 6.39 4.80
C ARG A 113 11.16 6.09 4.02
N LYS A 114 11.84 4.98 4.35
CA LYS A 114 13.07 4.58 3.67
C LYS A 114 12.83 4.32 2.19
N ASN A 115 11.80 3.57 1.84
CA ASN A 115 11.49 3.29 0.44
C ASN A 115 11.08 4.55 -0.33
N CYS A 116 10.34 5.47 0.30
CA CYS A 116 9.99 6.74 -0.29
C CYS A 116 11.24 7.55 -0.66
N MET A 117 12.14 7.76 0.32
CA MET A 117 13.32 8.60 0.15
C MET A 117 14.38 7.93 -0.71
N ASP A 118 14.70 6.65 -0.47
CA ASP A 118 15.85 5.99 -1.09
C ASP A 118 15.55 5.45 -2.49
N ARG A 119 14.32 4.99 -2.75
CA ARG A 119 13.97 4.32 -4.02
C ARG A 119 13.23 5.20 -5.01
N SER A 120 12.50 6.18 -4.50
CA SER A 120 11.59 6.99 -5.31
C SER A 120 12.05 8.44 -5.45
N ASP A 121 13.23 8.76 -4.91
CA ASP A 121 13.72 10.13 -4.71
C ASP A 121 12.61 11.04 -4.16
N GLY A 122 11.87 10.50 -3.19
CA GLY A 122 10.59 11.02 -2.76
C GLY A 122 10.65 11.83 -1.48
N ILE A 123 9.73 12.79 -1.35
CA ILE A 123 9.50 13.59 -0.15
C ILE A 123 8.51 12.85 0.74
N PHE A 124 8.95 12.49 1.94
CA PHE A 124 8.11 11.83 2.94
C PHE A 124 7.47 12.85 3.91
N VAL A 125 6.14 12.97 3.84
CA VAL A 125 5.35 13.88 4.68
C VAL A 125 4.50 13.04 5.62
N ASN A 126 4.60 13.28 6.92
CA ASN A 126 3.87 12.51 7.94
C ASN A 126 3.21 13.46 8.93
N ASN A 127 2.10 13.00 9.51
CA ASN A 127 1.45 13.68 10.62
C ASN A 127 2.27 13.40 11.89
N GLY A 128 2.87 14.43 12.47
CA GLY A 128 3.68 14.32 13.69
C GLY A 128 2.90 13.79 14.91
N GLU A 129 1.57 13.90 14.88
CA GLU A 129 0.68 13.42 15.95
C GLU A 129 0.12 12.02 15.70
N ASN A 130 0.07 11.58 14.44
CA ASN A 130 -0.46 10.27 14.04
C ASN A 130 0.50 9.58 13.05
N GLU A 131 1.32 8.67 13.56
CA GLU A 131 2.31 7.92 12.77
C GLU A 131 1.69 7.04 11.66
N ASN A 132 0.38 6.81 11.70
CA ASN A 132 -0.32 6.07 10.64
C ASN A 132 -0.77 6.96 9.47
N GLU A 133 -0.66 8.28 9.58
CA GLU A 133 -1.02 9.23 8.53
C GLU A 133 0.25 9.80 7.88
N TYR A 134 0.53 9.37 6.66
CA TYR A 134 1.66 9.88 5.88
C TYR A 134 1.45 9.76 4.38
N VAL A 135 2.22 10.53 3.63
CA VAL A 135 2.25 10.55 2.17
C VAL A 135 3.70 10.53 1.70
N CYS A 136 3.95 9.72 0.69
CA CYS A 136 5.17 9.78 -0.11
C CYS A 136 4.86 10.52 -1.40
N LEU A 137 5.63 11.56 -1.68
CA LEU A 137 5.55 12.36 -2.91
C LEU A 137 6.78 12.03 -3.75
N SER A 138 6.62 11.53 -4.98
CA SER A 138 7.75 11.15 -5.83
C SER A 138 7.71 11.89 -7.17
N SER A 139 8.89 12.28 -7.66
CA SER A 139 9.10 12.87 -8.98
C SER A 139 9.14 11.83 -10.11
N HIS A 140 9.39 10.56 -9.75
CA HIS A 140 9.65 9.45 -10.67
C HIS A 140 8.47 8.50 -10.88
N TYR A 141 7.28 8.83 -10.38
CA TYR A 141 6.11 8.00 -10.65
C TYR A 141 5.73 8.11 -12.13
N GLU A 142 5.72 6.98 -12.84
CA GLU A 142 5.68 6.89 -14.29
C GLU A 142 4.53 7.74 -14.86
N LYS A 143 4.89 8.62 -15.81
CA LYS A 143 3.99 9.62 -16.43
C LYS A 143 2.77 9.00 -17.13
N ASP A 144 2.72 7.68 -17.29
CA ASP A 144 1.66 6.97 -17.98
C ASP A 144 0.45 6.64 -17.07
N GLU A 145 0.56 6.82 -15.74
CA GLU A 145 -0.55 6.64 -14.78
C GLU A 145 -1.14 7.97 -14.25
N ARG A 146 -0.88 9.10 -14.93
CA ARG A 146 -1.23 10.45 -14.45
C ARG A 146 -2.72 10.69 -14.19
N ASP A 147 -3.61 9.89 -14.80
CA ASP A 147 -5.05 10.09 -14.64
C ASP A 147 -5.55 9.71 -13.24
N ASP A 148 -4.82 8.87 -12.49
CA ASP A 148 -5.32 8.31 -11.23
C ASP A 148 -4.58 8.77 -9.97
N THR A 149 -3.61 9.68 -10.10
CA THR A 149 -2.83 10.19 -8.96
C THR A 149 -3.01 11.70 -8.73
N TYR A 150 -2.90 12.13 -7.47
CA TYR A 150 -2.82 13.55 -7.12
C TYR A 150 -1.36 14.01 -7.13
N CYS A 151 -1.10 15.15 -7.77
CA CYS A 151 0.22 15.75 -7.85
C CYS A 151 0.22 17.15 -7.24
N ILE A 152 1.39 17.61 -6.83
CA ILE A 152 1.64 18.93 -6.26
C ILE A 152 2.97 19.46 -6.81
N TYR A 153 3.10 20.77 -6.87
CA TYR A 153 4.40 21.39 -7.06
C TYR A 153 5.11 21.44 -5.70
N ALA A 154 6.39 21.11 -5.69
CA ALA A 154 7.25 21.35 -4.54
C ALA A 154 8.42 22.24 -4.97
N THR A 155 8.66 23.28 -4.18
CA THR A 155 9.84 24.10 -4.29
C THR A 155 10.77 23.76 -3.13
N THR A 156 11.94 23.23 -3.44
CA THR A 156 13.01 23.09 -2.45
C THR A 156 13.69 24.44 -2.32
N ASN A 157 13.75 25.01 -1.11
CA ASN A 157 14.71 26.06 -0.84
C ASN A 157 16.09 25.41 -0.92
N LYS A 158 16.76 25.48 -2.07
CA LYS A 158 18.18 25.13 -2.12
C LYS A 158 18.86 26.11 -1.19
N SER A 159 19.27 25.65 0.00
CA SER A 159 20.21 26.40 0.83
C SER A 159 21.50 26.50 0.01
N SER A 160 21.64 27.60 -0.71
CA SER A 160 22.81 28.01 -1.46
C SER A 160 23.98 28.14 -0.49
N SER A 161 24.67 27.02 -0.23
CA SER A 161 25.90 26.99 0.58
C SER A 161 27.10 27.56 -0.18
N ASP A 162 26.92 27.96 -1.44
CA ASP A 162 27.95 28.64 -2.21
C ASP A 162 27.74 30.16 -2.16
N SER A 163 28.38 30.75 -1.15
CA SER A 163 28.48 32.19 -0.95
C SER A 163 29.34 32.83 -2.05
N ASN A 164 28.79 33.10 -3.23
CA ASN A 164 29.18 34.20 -4.14
C ASN A 164 28.52 34.07 -5.52
N SER A 165 27.22 34.36 -5.61
CA SER A 165 26.59 34.64 -6.92
C SER A 165 25.40 35.58 -6.73
N ASN A 166 25.52 36.81 -7.23
CA ASN A 166 24.40 37.74 -7.44
C ASN A 166 23.56 37.28 -8.64
N SER A 167 23.05 36.05 -8.60
CA SER A 167 22.11 35.52 -9.58
C SER A 167 20.73 35.49 -8.94
N THR A 168 19.77 36.18 -9.55
CA THR A 168 18.34 36.07 -9.26
C THR A 168 17.97 34.60 -9.14
N GLU A 169 17.66 34.17 -7.91
CA GLU A 169 17.38 32.77 -7.54
C GLU A 169 16.06 32.35 -8.20
N ASP A 170 16.16 31.71 -9.37
CA ASP A 170 15.01 31.15 -10.06
C ASP A 170 14.66 29.83 -9.38
N SER A 171 13.68 29.87 -8.49
CA SER A 171 13.24 28.69 -7.75
C SER A 171 12.58 27.71 -8.73
N THR A 172 13.24 26.59 -9.02
CA THR A 172 12.69 25.55 -9.90
C THR A 172 11.56 24.82 -9.18
N LYS A 173 10.35 24.86 -9.76
CA LYS A 173 9.20 24.08 -9.30
C LYS A 173 9.26 22.70 -9.92
N ASP A 174 9.37 21.68 -9.08
CA ASP A 174 9.31 20.29 -9.52
C ASP A 174 7.93 19.70 -9.20
N VAL A 175 7.44 18.82 -10.06
CA VAL A 175 6.15 18.13 -9.87
C VAL A 175 6.40 16.84 -9.11
N PHE A 176 5.71 16.68 -7.99
CA PHE A 176 5.69 15.45 -7.24
C PHE A 176 4.28 14.89 -7.18
N CYS A 177 4.17 13.59 -7.37
CA CYS A 177 2.91 12.87 -7.37
C CYS A 177 2.85 11.92 -6.18
N ILE A 178 1.64 11.69 -5.65
CA ILE A 178 1.45 10.76 -4.53
C ILE A 178 1.81 9.35 -5.00
N ASN A 179 2.82 8.77 -4.34
CA ASN A 179 3.20 7.39 -4.52
C ASN A 179 2.39 6.54 -3.54
N TYR A 180 1.23 6.05 -3.98
CA TYR A 180 0.30 5.26 -3.16
C TYR A 180 0.97 4.04 -2.50
N PRO A 181 1.84 3.28 -3.19
CA PRO A 181 2.61 2.21 -2.55
C PRO A 181 3.40 2.63 -1.32
N PHE A 182 3.73 3.91 -1.09
CA PHE A 182 4.46 4.37 0.11
C PHE A 182 3.69 5.45 0.88
N SER A 183 2.37 5.51 0.71
CA SER A 183 1.49 6.48 1.35
C SER A 183 0.40 5.80 2.15
N ARG A 184 0.06 6.36 3.31
CA ARG A 184 -1.08 5.98 4.14
C ARG A 184 -1.91 7.21 4.48
N LEU A 185 -2.61 7.69 3.46
CA LEU A 185 -3.55 8.80 3.62
C LEU A 185 -4.78 8.52 2.75
N GLU A 186 -5.80 7.90 3.35
CA GLU A 186 -6.98 7.38 2.62
C GLU A 186 -7.68 8.44 1.77
N LEU A 187 -7.80 9.67 2.29
CA LEU A 187 -8.40 10.82 1.58
C LEU A 187 -7.64 11.24 0.31
N CYS A 188 -6.41 10.78 0.15
CA CYS A 188 -5.61 10.99 -1.04
C CYS A 188 -5.72 9.85 -2.07
N ASN A 189 -6.26 8.69 -1.72
CA ASN A 189 -6.36 7.53 -2.60
C ASN A 189 -7.56 7.67 -3.55
N LYS A 190 -7.35 7.95 -4.85
CA LYS A 190 -8.46 8.15 -5.81
C LYS A 190 -9.41 6.95 -5.94
N ALA A 191 -8.95 5.74 -5.65
CA ALA A 191 -9.81 4.55 -5.61
C ALA A 191 -10.80 4.55 -4.42
N ASN A 192 -10.64 5.45 -3.45
CA ASN A 192 -11.57 5.64 -2.36
C ASN A 192 -12.71 6.59 -2.80
N GLU A 193 -13.96 6.21 -2.54
CA GLU A 193 -15.15 7.04 -2.80
C GLU A 193 -15.12 8.39 -2.06
N ASN A 194 -14.38 8.46 -0.95
CA ASN A 194 -14.18 9.67 -0.16
C ASN A 194 -12.95 10.48 -0.61
N SER A 195 -12.30 10.08 -1.71
CA SER A 195 -11.15 10.80 -2.23
C SER A 195 -11.54 12.19 -2.68
N ASN A 196 -10.75 13.17 -2.28
CA ASN A 196 -10.99 14.55 -2.65
C ASN A 196 -9.66 15.28 -2.73
N TYR A 197 -9.28 15.69 -3.95
CA TYR A 197 -8.01 16.36 -4.19
C TYR A 197 -7.79 17.56 -3.28
N ARG A 198 -8.82 18.39 -3.08
CA ARG A 198 -8.73 19.60 -2.26
C ARG A 198 -8.52 19.27 -0.78
N LEU A 199 -9.18 18.24 -0.26
CA LEU A 199 -8.99 17.79 1.12
C LEU A 199 -7.62 17.12 1.30
N CYS A 200 -7.20 16.31 0.32
CA CYS A 200 -5.87 15.70 0.26
C CYS A 200 -4.76 16.75 0.30
N TYR A 201 -4.81 17.70 -0.62
CA TYR A 201 -3.85 18.80 -0.67
C TYR A 201 -3.81 19.58 0.64
N LYS A 202 -4.97 19.97 1.19
CA LYS A 202 -5.04 20.70 2.46
C LYS A 202 -4.39 19.90 3.60
N LYS A 203 -4.64 18.60 3.68
CA LYS A 203 -4.05 17.74 4.70
C LYS A 203 -2.54 17.59 4.52
N ILE A 204 -2.04 17.45 3.30
CA ILE A 204 -0.60 17.43 3.01
C ILE A 204 0.06 18.73 3.46
N LEU A 205 -0.53 19.88 3.14
CA LEU A 205 -0.04 21.18 3.63
C LEU A 205 -0.01 21.26 5.15
N ASP A 206 -1.08 20.83 5.82
CA ASP A 206 -1.15 20.83 7.28
C ASP A 206 -0.03 19.96 7.89
N MET A 207 0.29 18.82 7.29
CA MET A 207 1.40 17.94 7.70
C MET A 207 2.79 18.46 7.31
N SER A 208 2.89 19.41 6.37
CA SER A 208 4.16 19.95 5.88
C SER A 208 4.53 21.31 6.47
N LYS A 209 3.67 21.91 7.32
CA LYS A 209 3.86 23.25 7.91
C LYS A 209 5.19 23.44 8.64
N ASP A 210 5.73 22.37 9.23
CA ASP A 210 7.01 22.38 9.95
C ASP A 210 8.18 21.87 9.10
N LYS A 211 7.97 21.63 7.81
CA LYS A 211 8.97 21.05 6.90
C LYS A 211 9.49 22.08 5.88
N LEU A 212 10.71 21.88 5.40
CA LEU A 212 11.47 22.79 4.52
C LEU A 212 10.93 22.98 3.09
N TYR A 213 9.71 22.54 2.80
CA TYR A 213 9.17 22.51 1.43
C TYR A 213 7.99 23.46 1.30
N ASN A 214 8.05 24.32 0.27
CA ASN A 214 6.87 25.07 -0.16
C ASN A 214 6.10 24.20 -1.15
N LEU A 215 4.90 23.78 -0.76
CA LEU A 215 4.03 22.94 -1.58
C LEU A 215 2.91 23.81 -2.18
N GLU A 216 2.63 23.61 -3.46
CA GLU A 216 1.59 24.31 -4.20
C GLU A 216 0.70 23.30 -4.95
N PRO A 217 -0.59 23.59 -5.18
CA PRO A 217 -1.45 22.66 -5.90
C PRO A 217 -1.05 22.58 -7.38
N TYR A 218 -1.03 21.37 -7.94
CA TYR A 218 -0.92 21.13 -9.38
C TYR A 218 -2.34 21.11 -9.97
N PHE A 219 -2.70 22.09 -10.80
CA PHE A 219 -3.99 22.18 -11.50
C PHE A 219 -3.79 22.03 -13.00
#